data_AF-A0A242CQX3-F1
#
_entry.id   AF-A0A242CQX3-F1
#
_cell.length_a   1.000
_cell.length_b   1.000
_cell.length_c   1.000
_cell.angle_alpha   90.00
_cell.angle_beta   90.00
_cell.angle_gamma   90.00
#
_symmetry.space_group_name_H-M   'P 1'
#
loop_
_entity.id
_entity.type
_entity.pdbx_description
1 polymer ?
#
loop_
_entity_poly.entity_id
_entity_poly.type
_entity_poly.pdbx_seq_one_letter_code
_entity_poly.pdbx_strand_id
1 'polypeptide(L)'
;MTACNKDILNRLKRTEGQLRGIQKMIEDEKECVDVITQLSAVSSSVNRIMGIIVAENLKNCLENPDSDTETQKQKIDQAVQLIVKK
;
A
#
# COMPACT_ATOMS: atom_id res chain seq x y z
N MET A 1 6.00 -1.87 16.23
CA MET A 1 5.34 -2.20 14.94
C MET A 1 3.85 -1.97 15.14
N THR A 2 3.28 -0.97 14.49
CA THR A 2 1.83 -0.71 14.55
C THR A 2 1.11 -1.87 13.87
N ALA A 3 0.07 -2.41 14.51
CA ALA A 3 -0.77 -3.44 13.90
C ALA A 3 -1.46 -2.84 12.66
N CYS A 4 -1.37 -3.52 11.50
CA CYS A 4 -2.14 -3.13 10.32
C CYS A 4 -3.63 -3.06 10.68
N ASN A 5 -4.22 -1.87 10.62
CA ASN A 5 -5.60 -1.60 11.02
C ASN A 5 -6.60 -2.30 10.08
N LYS A 6 -7.81 -2.59 10.57
CA LYS A 6 -8.97 -3.12 9.81
C LYS A 6 -9.21 -2.34 8.50
N ASP A 7 -8.90 -1.05 8.46
CA ASP A 7 -9.04 -0.24 7.24
C ASP A 7 -8.07 -0.64 6.13
N ILE A 8 -6.83 -1.01 6.45
CA ILE A 8 -5.86 -1.55 5.49
C ILE A 8 -6.37 -2.88 4.96
N LEU A 9 -6.87 -3.76 5.84
CA LEU A 9 -7.45 -5.04 5.43
C LEU A 9 -8.66 -4.84 4.50
N ASN A 10 -9.54 -3.88 4.81
CA ASN A 10 -10.70 -3.56 3.97
C ASN A 10 -10.27 -3.01 2.59
N ARG A 11 -9.18 -2.24 2.52
CA ARG A 11 -8.61 -1.78 1.26
C ARG A 11 -8.05 -2.94 0.44
N LEU A 12 -7.31 -3.85 1.07
CA LEU A 12 -6.79 -5.06 0.42
C LEU A 12 -7.92 -5.94 -0.14
N LYS A 13 -8.99 -6.17 0.63
CA LYS A 13 -10.16 -6.92 0.15
C LYS A 13 -10.83 -6.28 -1.07
N ARG A 14 -10.87 -4.95 -1.14
CA ARG A 14 -11.39 -4.25 -2.33
C ARG A 14 -10.47 -4.45 -3.54
N THR A 15 -9.16 -4.32 -3.35
CA THR A 15 -8.17 -4.58 -4.41
C THR A 15 -8.23 -6.03 -4.90
N GLU A 16 -8.44 -6.98 -4.00
CA GLU A 16 -8.67 -8.39 -4.35
C GLU A 16 -9.92 -8.55 -5.22
N GLY A 17 -11.03 -7.89 -4.86
CA GLY A 17 -12.25 -7.89 -5.67
C GLY A 17 -12.04 -7.32 -7.08
N GLN A 18 -11.23 -6.27 -7.21
CA GLN A 18 -10.84 -5.72 -8.52
C GLN A 18 -10.06 -6.74 -9.35
N LEU A 19 -9.08 -7.43 -8.74
CA LEU A 19 -8.32 -8.49 -9.42
C LEU A 19 -9.21 -9.64 -9.90
N ARG A 20 -10.19 -10.07 -9.09
CA ARG A 20 -11.19 -11.07 -9.52
C ARG A 20 -12.03 -10.57 -10.70
N GLY A 21 -12.40 -9.28 -10.70
CA GLY A 21 -13.10 -8.66 -11.83
C GLY A 21 -12.27 -8.67 -13.11
N ILE A 22 -10.96 -8.41 -13.01
CA ILE A 22 -10.02 -8.45 -14.13
C ILE A 22 -9.88 -9.87 -14.69
N GLN A 23 -9.79 -10.89 -13.82
CA GLN A 23 -9.79 -12.29 -14.27
C GLN A 23 -11.02 -12.61 -15.11
N LYS A 24 -12.20 -12.19 -14.64
CA LYS A 24 -13.44 -12.34 -15.41
C LYS A 24 -13.42 -11.59 -16.74
N MET A 25 -12.85 -10.38 -16.80
CA MET A 25 -12.70 -9.65 -18.06
C MET A 25 -11.85 -10.42 -19.07
N ILE A 26 -10.83 -11.13 -18.61
CA ILE A 26 -9.97 -11.97 -19.47
C ILE A 26 -10.75 -13.21 -19.94
N GLU A 27 -11.50 -13.86 -19.04
CA GLU A 27 -12.38 -14.99 -19.38
C GLU A 27 -13.48 -14.60 -20.39
N ASP A 28 -14.01 -13.39 -20.27
CA ASP A 28 -15.02 -12.80 -21.15
C ASP A 28 -14.43 -12.18 -22.44
N GLU A 29 -13.14 -12.44 -22.73
CA GLU A 29 -12.40 -11.97 -23.92
C GLU A 29 -12.52 -10.44 -24.15
N LYS A 30 -12.45 -9.65 -23.08
CA LYS A 30 -12.48 -8.18 -23.17
C LYS A 30 -11.20 -7.62 -23.81
N GLU A 31 -11.33 -6.45 -24.42
CA GLU A 31 -10.24 -5.73 -25.06
C GLU A 31 -9.08 -5.47 -24.08
N CYS A 32 -7.85 -5.68 -24.57
CA CYS A 32 -6.63 -5.51 -23.77
C CYS A 32 -6.51 -4.11 -23.14
N VAL A 33 -6.98 -3.07 -23.83
CA VAL A 33 -6.95 -1.68 -23.32
C VAL A 33 -7.79 -1.53 -22.05
N ASP A 34 -8.94 -2.21 -21.97
CA ASP A 34 -9.82 -2.17 -20.81
C ASP A 34 -9.20 -2.93 -19.64
N VAL A 35 -8.62 -4.11 -19.91
CA VAL A 35 -7.89 -4.92 -18.92
C VAL A 35 -6.71 -4.14 -18.33
N ILE A 36 -5.89 -3.50 -19.17
CA ILE A 36 -4.75 -2.68 -18.73
C ILE A 36 -5.20 -1.47 -17.92
N THR A 37 -6.33 -0.85 -18.27
CA THR A 37 -6.92 0.24 -17.50
C THR A 37 -7.28 -0.21 -16.09
N GLN A 38 -7.92 -1.38 -15.95
CA GLN A 38 -8.26 -1.92 -14.63
C GLN A 38 -7.03 -2.37 -13.83
N LEU A 39 -6.03 -2.99 -14.48
CA LEU A 39 -4.76 -3.33 -13.83
C LEU A 39 -4.04 -2.08 -13.31
N SER A 40 -4.07 -0.98 -14.06
CA SER A 40 -3.52 0.31 -13.63
C SER A 40 -4.25 0.88 -12.42
N ALA A 41 -5.57 0.68 -12.34
CA ALA A 41 -6.37 1.04 -11.17
C ALA A 41 -5.98 0.20 -9.94
N VAL A 42 -5.76 -1.10 -10.11
CA VAL A 42 -5.26 -2.01 -9.05
C VAL A 42 -3.88 -1.57 -8.58
N SER A 43 -2.94 -1.31 -9.48
CA SER A 43 -1.59 -0.82 -9.15
C SER A 43 -1.66 0.47 -8.32
N SER A 44 -2.51 1.42 -8.74
CA SER A 44 -2.75 2.67 -8.00
C SER A 44 -3.32 2.42 -6.60
N SER A 45 -4.25 1.47 -6.46
CA SER A 45 -4.82 1.06 -5.17
C SER A 45 -3.75 0.49 -4.24
N VAL A 46 -2.89 -0.41 -4.74
CA VAL A 46 -1.78 -1.01 -3.98
C VAL A 46 -0.79 0.06 -3.52
N ASN A 47 -0.36 0.94 -4.43
CA ASN A 47 0.55 2.04 -4.09
C ASN A 47 -0.02 2.94 -2.99
N ARG A 48 -1.34 3.21 -3.03
CA ARG A 48 -2.01 3.98 -1.98
C ARG A 48 -2.01 3.24 -0.63
N ILE A 49 -2.24 1.93 -0.63
CA ILE A 49 -2.19 1.12 0.59
C ILE A 49 -0.79 1.14 1.20
N MET A 50 0.25 0.95 0.37
CA MET A 50 1.65 1.05 0.80
C MET A 50 1.93 2.42 1.43
N GLY A 51 1.54 3.51 0.77
CA GLY A 51 1.73 4.87 1.28
C GLY A 51 1.05 5.11 2.64
N ILE A 52 -0.15 4.57 2.84
CA ILE A 52 -0.85 4.64 4.15
C ILE A 52 -0.05 3.92 5.23
N ILE A 53 0.42 2.71 4.96
CA ILE A 53 1.21 1.93 5.93
C ILE A 53 2.48 2.68 6.34
N VAL A 54 3.20 3.24 5.36
CA VAL A 54 4.42 3.99 5.67
C VAL A 54 4.12 5.30 6.42
N ALA A 55 3.05 6.01 6.05
CA ALA A 55 2.63 7.22 6.76
C ALA A 55 2.25 6.92 8.22
N GLU A 56 1.52 5.83 8.48
CA GLU A 56 1.20 5.38 9.84
C GLU A 56 2.45 5.00 10.63
N ASN A 57 3.43 4.37 9.98
CA ASN A 57 4.72 4.04 10.59
C ASN A 57 5.51 5.31 10.98
N LEU A 58 5.60 6.29 10.08
CA LEU A 58 6.25 7.58 10.35
C LEU A 58 5.55 8.32 11.49
N LYS A 59 4.22 8.40 11.44
CA LYS A 59 3.41 9.01 12.50
C LYS A 59 3.71 8.37 13.86
N ASN A 60 3.79 7.04 13.92
CA ASN A 60 4.12 6.34 15.15
C ASN A 60 5.54 6.65 15.65
N CYS A 61 6.53 6.80 14.75
CA CYS A 61 7.88 7.20 15.16
C CYS A 61 7.86 8.60 15.82
N LEU A 62 7.02 9.52 15.34
CA LEU A 62 6.91 10.87 15.91
C LEU A 62 6.14 10.89 17.24
N GLU A 63 5.06 10.11 17.35
CA GLU A 63 4.22 10.06 18.55
C GLU A 63 4.83 9.22 19.69
N ASN A 64 5.63 8.20 19.33
CA ASN A 64 6.28 7.28 20.26
C ASN A 64 7.78 7.20 19.94
N PRO A 65 8.56 8.26 20.25
CA PRO A 65 9.98 8.28 19.96
C PRO A 65 10.74 7.25 20.81
N ASP A 66 11.75 6.60 20.22
CA ASP A 66 12.69 5.77 20.96
C ASP A 66 13.58 6.62 21.87
N SER A 67 14.01 6.02 22.98
CA SER A 67 14.97 6.63 23.90
C SER A 67 16.37 6.79 23.28
N ASP A 68 16.73 5.91 22.34
CA ASP A 68 17.96 6.02 21.56
C ASP A 68 17.72 6.82 20.27
N THR A 69 18.43 7.93 20.15
CA THR A 69 18.31 8.87 19.02
C THR A 69 18.79 8.25 17.71
N GLU A 70 19.78 7.35 17.76
CA GLU A 70 20.28 6.69 16.54
C GLU A 70 19.27 5.68 16.01
N THR A 71 18.68 4.86 16.89
CA THR A 71 17.58 3.95 16.55
C THR A 71 16.37 4.71 15.99
N GLN A 72 15.99 5.83 16.60
CA GLN A 72 14.90 6.68 16.13
C GLN A 72 15.16 7.18 14.69
N LYS A 73 16.37 7.67 14.43
CA LYS A 73 16.78 8.15 13.10
C LYS A 73 16.73 7.03 12.06
N GLN A 74 17.25 5.85 12.39
CA GLN A 74 17.24 4.69 11.49
C GLN A 74 15.81 4.27 11.09
N LYS A 75 14.87 4.28 12.04
CA LYS A 75 13.46 3.96 11.75
C LYS A 75 12.81 4.99 10.82
N ILE A 76 13.08 6.28 11.02
CA ILE A 76 12.60 7.35 10.15
C ILE A 76 13.20 7.20 8.74
N ASP A 77 14.52 7.01 8.64
CA ASP A 77 15.22 6.86 7.37
C ASP A 77 14.70 5.65 6.58
N GLN A 78 14.46 4.53 7.25
CA GLN A 78 13.87 3.33 6.64
C GLN A 78 12.47 3.63 6.08
N ALA A 79 11.62 4.31 6.84
CA ALA A 79 10.29 4.66 6.38
C ALA A 79 10.32 5.64 5.20
N VAL A 80 11.20 6.64 5.23
CA VAL A 80 11.40 7.55 4.07
C VAL A 80 11.84 6.77 2.83
N GLN A 81 12.77 5.82 2.96
CA GLN A 81 13.22 5.01 1.83
C GLN A 81 12.10 4.17 1.20
N LEU A 82 11.13 3.70 1.99
CA LEU A 82 9.98 2.94 1.49
C LEU A 82 9.03 3.78 0.61
N ILE A 83 9.00 5.11 0.79
CA ILE A 83 8.22 6.02 -0.06
C ILE A 83 8.99 6.42 -1.32
N VAL A 84 10.32 6.59 -1.21
CA VAL A 84 11.16 7.09 -2.30
C VAL A 84 11.53 6.01 -3.32
N LYS A 85 11.58 4.73 -2.91
CA LYS A 85 11.69 3.61 -3.84
C LYS A 85 10.39 3.46 -4.64
N LYS A 86 10.33 4.13 -5.79
CA LYS A 86 9.44 3.75 -6.90
C LYS A 86 10.00 2.52 -7.62
#